data_AF-A0A5N6SB24-F1
#
_entry.id   AF-A0A5N6SB24-F1
#
_cell.length_a   1.000
_cell.length_b   1.000
_cell.length_c   1.000
_cell.angle_alpha   90.00
_cell.angle_beta   90.00
_cell.angle_gamma   90.00
#
_symmetry.space_group_name_H-M   'P 1'
#
loop_
_entity.id
_entity.type
_entity.pdbx_description
1 polymer ?
#
loop_
_entity_poly.entity_id
_entity_poly.type
_entity_poly.pdbx_seq_one_letter_code
_entity_poly.pdbx_strand_id
1 'polypeptide(L)'
;MQPFAREVAIESWILYAIGILIIGCRLASRRILLKSWMKLQMDDALMCLIAITFTGLILSMNSMAQVASNPIVHEENPTPHAVALMVWGNKMIFIVEQFALSTIWLVKGCLLIVYNRLTLMTKEHSVVKIVTLYVVVSFLIIEILFLGVWCQPISEYFNPFTYEYQCGSYLNHLITTTILNISSDLLMLGIPLPLFIRSQLPLKKKIAVCAVFSLGGIVILMATLNKYYNFIELGSPRFLKWYAAEVSTAVYVANMPLLWPLLRQTFNCRTATRTGVIALAFAISSKASDGFGQLYTSLLTGGQRGHI
;
A
#
# COMPACT_ATOMS: atom_id res chain seq x y z
N MET A 1 -25.15 3.30 -9.01
CA MET A 1 -23.92 3.46 -8.20
C MET A 1 -23.65 4.94 -8.05
N GLN A 2 -23.44 5.40 -6.83
CA GLN A 2 -23.18 6.81 -6.51
C GLN A 2 -21.84 7.31 -7.06
N PRO A 3 -21.67 8.63 -7.31
CA PRO A 3 -20.47 9.17 -7.96
C PRO A 3 -19.19 8.83 -7.19
N PHE A 4 -19.18 8.99 -5.87
CA PHE A 4 -18.02 8.69 -5.03
C PHE A 4 -17.62 7.21 -5.07
N ALA A 5 -18.56 6.28 -4.81
CA ALA A 5 -18.31 4.84 -4.90
C ALA A 5 -17.79 4.42 -6.29
N ARG A 6 -18.29 5.03 -7.36
CA ARG A 6 -17.85 4.74 -8.73
C ARG A 6 -16.42 5.19 -8.97
N GLU A 7 -16.03 6.38 -8.50
CA GLU A 7 -14.65 6.86 -8.63
C GLU A 7 -13.67 5.96 -7.86
N VAL A 8 -13.98 5.65 -6.60
CA VAL A 8 -13.16 4.74 -5.79
C VAL A 8 -13.04 3.38 -6.48
N ALA A 9 -14.13 2.86 -7.06
CA ALA A 9 -14.10 1.61 -7.79
C ALA A 9 -13.16 1.68 -9.01
N ILE A 10 -13.32 2.68 -9.87
CA ILE A 10 -12.50 2.81 -11.08
C ILE A 10 -11.01 2.91 -10.70
N GLU A 11 -10.66 3.79 -9.78
CA GLU A 11 -9.27 4.00 -9.35
C GLU A 11 -8.69 2.72 -8.73
N SER A 12 -9.40 2.10 -7.78
CA SER A 12 -8.91 0.92 -7.06
C SER A 12 -8.78 -0.32 -7.94
N TRP A 13 -9.73 -0.57 -8.85
CA TRP A 13 -9.66 -1.71 -9.77
C TRP A 13 -8.54 -1.56 -10.80
N ILE A 14 -8.29 -0.34 -11.29
CA ILE A 14 -7.16 -0.07 -12.19
C ILE A 14 -5.84 -0.36 -11.48
N LEU A 15 -5.67 0.16 -10.26
CA LEU A 15 -4.46 -0.09 -9.48
C LEU A 15 -4.29 -1.58 -9.14
N TYR A 16 -5.37 -2.24 -8.74
CA TYR A 16 -5.38 -3.67 -8.47
C TYR A 16 -4.97 -4.50 -9.69
N ALA A 17 -5.55 -4.23 -10.87
CA ALA A 17 -5.25 -4.95 -12.09
C ALA A 17 -3.77 -4.84 -12.47
N ILE A 18 -3.18 -3.65 -12.32
CA ILE A 18 -1.75 -3.43 -12.55
C ILE A 18 -0.92 -4.22 -11.53
N GLY A 19 -1.29 -4.20 -10.24
CA GLY A 19 -0.57 -4.92 -9.19
C GLY A 19 -0.59 -6.43 -9.35
N ILE A 20 -1.75 -7.01 -9.63
CA ILE A 20 -1.88 -8.45 -9.90
C ILE A 20 -1.12 -8.85 -11.16
N LEU A 21 -1.15 -8.03 -12.22
CA LEU A 21 -0.35 -8.29 -13.41
C LEU A 21 1.15 -8.30 -13.09
N ILE A 22 1.63 -7.37 -12.26
CA ILE A 22 3.03 -7.30 -11.83
C ILE A 22 3.42 -8.55 -11.02
N ILE A 23 2.58 -8.96 -10.05
CA ILE A 23 2.80 -10.18 -9.25
C ILE A 23 2.79 -11.42 -10.15
N GLY A 24 1.82 -11.52 -11.06
CA GLY A 24 1.71 -12.61 -12.04
C GLY A 24 2.93 -12.69 -12.95
N CYS A 25 3.39 -11.56 -13.50
CA CYS A 25 4.61 -11.48 -14.29
C CYS A 25 5.84 -11.96 -13.50
N ARG A 26 5.96 -11.56 -12.23
CA ARG A 26 7.05 -12.03 -11.36
C ARG A 26 7.03 -13.54 -11.18
N LEU A 27 5.88 -14.11 -10.81
CA LEU A 27 5.73 -15.54 -10.59
C LEU A 27 6.00 -16.33 -11.87
N ALA A 28 5.46 -15.87 -13.01
CA ALA A 28 5.70 -16.48 -14.31
C ALA A 28 7.18 -16.43 -14.70
N SER A 29 7.85 -15.30 -14.50
CA SER A 29 9.28 -15.18 -14.76
C SER A 29 10.10 -16.15 -13.92
N ARG A 30 9.83 -16.23 -12.62
CA ARG A 30 10.56 -17.12 -11.73
C ARG A 30 10.33 -18.58 -12.07
N ARG A 31 9.10 -18.94 -12.45
CA ARG A 31 8.79 -20.27 -12.99
C ARG A 31 9.66 -20.59 -14.21
N ILE A 32 9.78 -19.67 -15.16
CA ILE A 32 10.59 -19.87 -16.37
C ILE A 32 12.07 -20.05 -16.01
N LEU A 33 12.58 -19.26 -15.07
CA LEU A 33 13.97 -19.33 -14.63
C LEU A 33 14.29 -20.63 -13.86
N LEU A 34 13.40 -21.07 -12.96
CA LEU A 34 13.62 -22.22 -12.08
C LEU A 34 13.15 -23.56 -12.68
N LYS A 35 12.37 -23.53 -13.78
CA LYS A 35 11.81 -24.68 -14.52
C LYS A 35 11.01 -25.69 -13.69
N SER A 36 10.67 -25.39 -12.43
CA SER A 36 9.95 -26.29 -11.53
C SER A 36 9.15 -25.52 -10.48
N TRP A 37 7.93 -25.99 -10.19
CA TRP A 37 7.06 -25.44 -9.13
C TRP A 37 7.50 -25.84 -7.72
N MET A 38 8.25 -26.94 -7.59
CA MET A 38 8.72 -27.43 -6.28
C MET A 38 9.97 -26.68 -5.76
N LYS A 39 10.58 -25.82 -6.59
CA LYS A 39 11.74 -24.99 -6.20
C LYS A 39 11.34 -23.55 -5.85
N LEU A 40 10.04 -23.30 -5.67
CA LEU A 40 9.52 -21.97 -5.32
C LEU A 40 10.09 -21.54 -3.96
N GLN A 41 10.58 -20.31 -3.89
CA GLN A 41 11.22 -19.81 -2.68
C GLN A 41 10.16 -19.24 -1.72
N MET A 42 10.49 -19.11 -0.43
CA MET A 42 9.58 -18.51 0.57
C MET A 42 9.05 -17.14 0.15
N ASP A 43 9.83 -16.36 -0.63
CA ASP A 43 9.39 -15.05 -1.10
C ASP A 43 8.27 -15.11 -2.15
N ASP A 44 8.15 -16.22 -2.88
CA ASP A 44 7.07 -16.43 -3.84
C ASP A 44 5.77 -16.83 -3.14
N ALA A 45 5.86 -17.62 -2.06
CA ALA A 45 4.72 -17.91 -1.19
C ALA A 45 4.18 -16.64 -0.52
N LEU A 46 5.08 -15.77 -0.04
CA LEU A 46 4.71 -14.46 0.49
C LEU A 46 4.04 -13.58 -0.59
N MET A 47 4.49 -13.64 -1.84
CA MET A 47 3.85 -12.90 -2.95
C MET A 47 2.43 -13.39 -3.25
N CYS A 48 2.17 -14.70 -3.15
CA CYS A 48 0.81 -15.22 -3.24
C CYS A 48 -0.06 -14.71 -2.08
N LEU A 49 0.49 -14.66 -0.86
CA LEU A 49 -0.23 -14.12 0.30
C LEU A 49 -0.52 -12.63 0.14
N ILE A 50 0.44 -11.84 -0.35
CA ILE A 50 0.25 -10.42 -0.71
C ILE A 50 -0.90 -10.27 -1.73
N ALA A 51 -0.97 -11.13 -2.75
CA ALA A 51 -2.05 -11.08 -3.73
C ALA A 51 -3.43 -11.34 -3.08
N ILE A 52 -3.51 -12.27 -2.13
CA ILE A 52 -4.74 -12.58 -1.39
C ILE A 52 -5.15 -11.38 -0.53
N THR A 53 -4.24 -10.85 0.30
CA THR A 53 -4.56 -9.72 1.20
C THR A 53 -4.86 -8.46 0.40
N PHE A 54 -4.15 -8.21 -0.71
CA PHE A 54 -4.41 -7.08 -1.58
C PHE A 54 -5.78 -7.20 -2.29
N THR A 55 -6.19 -8.41 -2.68
CA THR A 55 -7.54 -8.66 -3.21
C THR A 55 -8.61 -8.39 -2.14
N GLY A 56 -8.39 -8.90 -0.92
CA GLY A 56 -9.27 -8.66 0.22
C GLY A 56 -9.45 -7.19 0.54
N LEU A 57 -8.36 -6.41 0.50
CA LEU A 57 -8.38 -4.95 0.64
C LEU A 57 -9.29 -4.31 -0.41
N ILE A 58 -9.08 -4.60 -1.69
CA ILE A 58 -9.83 -3.94 -2.77
C ILE A 58 -11.32 -4.29 -2.71
N LEU A 59 -11.66 -5.53 -2.39
CA LEU A 59 -13.06 -5.97 -2.25
C LEU A 59 -13.75 -5.28 -1.06
N SER A 60 -13.13 -5.33 0.13
CA SER A 60 -13.70 -4.72 1.35
C SER A 60 -13.79 -3.20 1.23
N MET A 61 -12.79 -2.55 0.61
CA MET A 61 -12.77 -1.12 0.38
C MET A 61 -13.87 -0.66 -0.57
N ASN A 62 -14.11 -1.41 -1.66
CA ASN A 62 -15.21 -1.14 -2.58
C ASN A 62 -16.58 -1.34 -1.92
N SER A 63 -16.72 -2.36 -1.07
CA SER A 63 -17.94 -2.56 -0.28
C SER A 63 -18.19 -1.40 0.68
N MET A 64 -17.15 -0.93 1.38
CA MET A 64 -17.24 0.23 2.27
C MET A 64 -17.60 1.50 1.51
N ALA A 65 -16.99 1.75 0.34
CA ALA A 65 -17.29 2.92 -0.49
C ALA A 65 -18.77 2.94 -0.93
N GLN A 66 -19.38 1.78 -1.21
CA GLN A 66 -20.80 1.68 -1.52
C GLN A 66 -21.68 2.02 -0.31
N VAL A 67 -21.34 1.51 0.87
CA VAL A 67 -22.05 1.82 2.13
C VAL A 67 -21.96 3.31 2.43
N ALA A 68 -20.75 3.87 2.46
CA ALA A 68 -20.49 5.26 2.80
C ALA A 68 -21.15 6.25 1.84
N SER A 69 -21.38 5.85 0.58
CA SER A 69 -22.10 6.68 -0.38
C SER A 69 -23.61 6.63 -0.18
N ASN A 70 -24.18 5.59 0.45
CA ASN A 70 -25.63 5.45 0.50
C ASN A 70 -26.29 6.59 1.32
N PRO A 71 -27.28 7.35 0.82
CA PRO A 71 -27.81 8.50 1.56
C PRO A 71 -28.50 8.09 2.86
N ILE A 72 -29.03 6.86 2.90
CA ILE A 72 -29.74 6.34 4.08
C ILE A 72 -28.86 6.28 5.32
N VAL A 73 -27.53 6.19 5.16
CA VAL A 73 -26.60 6.17 6.29
C VAL A 73 -26.24 7.56 6.82
N HIS A 74 -26.73 8.62 6.17
CA HIS A 74 -26.52 10.01 6.57
C HIS A 74 -27.82 10.69 7.04
N GLU A 75 -28.90 9.93 7.20
CA GLU A 75 -30.18 10.42 7.71
C GLU A 75 -30.10 10.67 9.23
N GLU A 76 -30.68 11.78 9.69
CA GLU A 76 -30.70 12.17 11.11
C GLU A 76 -31.42 11.15 12.00
N ASN A 77 -32.45 10.50 11.46
CA ASN A 77 -33.21 9.43 12.11
C ASN A 77 -33.07 8.12 11.32
N PRO A 78 -31.97 7.37 11.51
CA PRO A 78 -31.68 6.21 10.68
C PRO A 78 -32.68 5.08 10.92
N THR A 79 -33.24 4.56 9.83
CA THR A 79 -34.09 3.36 9.88
C THR A 79 -33.30 2.15 10.42
N PRO A 80 -33.96 1.11 10.97
CA PRO A 80 -33.27 -0.11 11.40
C PRO A 80 -32.41 -0.75 10.29
N HIS A 81 -32.84 -0.60 9.03
CA HIS A 81 -32.08 -1.03 7.87
C HIS A 81 -30.81 -0.19 7.64
N ALA A 82 -30.91 1.14 7.79
CA ALA A 82 -29.75 2.03 7.70
C ALA A 82 -28.71 1.71 8.79
N VAL A 83 -29.14 1.47 10.03
CA VAL A 83 -28.26 1.07 11.14
C VAL A 83 -27.54 -0.24 10.83
N ALA A 84 -28.25 -1.25 10.31
CA ALA A 84 -27.62 -2.52 9.90
C ALA A 84 -26.57 -2.32 8.79
N LEU A 85 -26.83 -1.40 7.85
CA LEU A 85 -25.88 -1.06 6.80
C LEU A 85 -24.65 -0.32 7.33
N MET A 86 -24.81 0.58 8.31
CA MET A 86 -23.69 1.23 9.01
C MET A 86 -22.81 0.20 9.74
N VAL A 87 -23.42 -0.74 10.47
CA VAL A 87 -22.70 -1.84 11.15
C VAL A 87 -21.92 -2.69 10.13
N TRP A 88 -22.50 -2.96 8.96
CA TRP A 88 -21.80 -3.63 7.87
C TRP A 88 -20.62 -2.80 7.35
N GLY A 89 -20.80 -1.49 7.16
CA GLY A 89 -19.72 -0.56 6.81
C GLY A 89 -18.56 -0.58 7.81
N ASN A 90 -18.87 -0.52 9.11
CA ASN A 90 -17.88 -0.59 10.19
C ASN A 90 -17.13 -1.94 10.23
N LYS A 91 -17.79 -3.03 9.85
CA LYS A 91 -17.10 -4.32 9.66
C LYS A 91 -16.17 -4.30 8.44
N MET A 92 -16.60 -3.67 7.34
CA MET A 92 -15.77 -3.58 6.12
C MET A 92 -14.54 -2.69 6.34
N ILE A 93 -14.65 -1.55 7.03
CA ILE A 93 -13.49 -0.70 7.33
C ILE A 93 -12.48 -1.41 8.25
N PHE A 94 -12.97 -2.17 9.25
CA PHE A 94 -12.11 -3.00 10.08
C PHE A 94 -11.31 -4.01 9.24
N ILE A 95 -11.98 -4.67 8.28
CA ILE A 95 -11.34 -5.60 7.34
C ILE A 95 -10.36 -4.89 6.40
N VAL A 96 -10.69 -3.67 5.94
CA VAL A 96 -9.81 -2.83 5.12
C VAL A 96 -8.51 -2.54 5.86
N GLU A 97 -8.57 -2.11 7.12
CA GLU A 97 -7.38 -1.84 7.94
C GLU A 97 -6.51 -3.09 8.09
N GLN A 98 -7.13 -4.22 8.39
CA GLN A 98 -6.43 -5.50 8.57
C GLN A 98 -5.72 -5.97 7.29
N PHE A 99 -6.40 -5.91 6.14
CA PHE A 99 -5.79 -6.31 4.88
C PHE A 99 -4.73 -5.32 4.38
N ALA A 100 -4.91 -4.02 4.59
CA ALA A 100 -3.91 -3.01 4.25
C ALA A 100 -2.65 -3.19 5.08
N LEU A 101 -2.80 -3.30 6.42
CA LEU A 101 -1.71 -3.57 7.35
C LEU A 101 -0.96 -4.85 6.95
N SER A 102 -1.69 -5.95 6.76
CA SER A 102 -1.09 -7.22 6.33
C SER A 102 -0.33 -7.07 5.02
N THR A 103 -0.91 -6.42 4.01
CA THR A 103 -0.28 -6.28 2.69
C THR A 103 1.01 -5.46 2.77
N ILE A 104 1.00 -4.33 3.48
CA ILE A 104 2.17 -3.46 3.64
C ILE A 104 3.30 -4.21 4.38
N TRP A 105 3.00 -4.88 5.48
CA TRP A 105 4.02 -5.60 6.25
C TRP A 105 4.56 -6.82 5.52
N LEU A 106 3.73 -7.55 4.78
CA LEU A 106 4.19 -8.64 3.93
C LEU A 106 5.10 -8.16 2.81
N VAL A 107 4.79 -7.00 2.20
CA VAL A 107 5.66 -6.35 1.22
C VAL A 107 7.03 -6.03 1.83
N LYS A 108 7.06 -5.45 3.03
CA LYS A 108 8.33 -5.20 3.77
C LYS A 108 9.09 -6.49 4.03
N GLY A 109 8.39 -7.54 4.45
CA GLY A 109 8.96 -8.88 4.66
C GLY A 109 9.60 -9.42 3.37
N CYS A 110 8.93 -9.31 2.23
CA CYS A 110 9.49 -9.74 0.95
C CYS A 110 10.76 -8.95 0.59
N LEU A 111 10.76 -7.62 0.78
CA LEU A 111 11.93 -6.78 0.52
C LEU A 111 13.10 -7.12 1.45
N LEU A 112 12.83 -7.34 2.73
CA LEU A 112 13.83 -7.74 3.72
C LEU A 112 14.45 -9.11 3.40
N ILE A 113 13.67 -10.08 2.91
CA ILE A 113 14.21 -11.37 2.43
C ILE A 113 15.18 -11.15 1.26
N VAL A 114 14.83 -10.27 0.31
CA VAL A 114 15.71 -9.92 -0.81
C VAL A 114 16.98 -9.24 -0.31
N TYR A 115 16.87 -8.27 0.61
CA TYR A 115 18.01 -7.60 1.21
C TYR A 115 18.90 -8.55 2.00
N ASN A 116 18.32 -9.46 2.77
CA ASN A 116 19.06 -10.47 3.52
C ASN A 116 19.92 -11.34 2.60
N ARG A 117 19.40 -11.71 1.42
CA ARG A 117 20.18 -12.46 0.41
C ARG A 117 21.27 -11.62 -0.24
N LEU A 118 21.03 -10.34 -0.50
CA LEU A 118 22.00 -9.45 -1.13
C LEU A 118 23.15 -9.05 -0.20
N THR A 119 22.89 -8.97 1.10
CA THR A 119 23.89 -8.62 2.12
C THR A 119 24.59 -9.84 2.71
N LEU A 120 24.31 -11.05 2.21
CA LEU A 120 25.10 -12.24 2.57
C LEU A 120 26.58 -11.92 2.34
N MET A 121 27.40 -12.10 3.38
CA MET A 121 28.85 -11.80 3.42
C MET A 121 29.24 -10.33 3.65
N THR A 122 28.30 -9.42 3.92
CA THR A 122 28.62 -8.02 4.28
C THR A 122 28.32 -7.73 5.77
N LYS A 123 28.96 -6.71 6.35
CA LYS A 123 28.75 -6.32 7.77
C LYS A 123 27.31 -5.85 8.03
N GLU A 124 26.67 -5.35 6.98
CA GLU A 124 25.32 -4.83 6.90
C GLU A 124 24.26 -5.95 7.06
N HIS A 125 24.65 -7.23 6.91
CA HIS A 125 23.76 -8.37 7.17
C HIS A 125 23.18 -8.38 8.59
N SER A 126 23.96 -7.99 9.59
CA SER A 126 23.47 -7.88 10.98
C SER A 126 22.40 -6.80 11.12
N VAL A 127 22.54 -5.69 10.38
CA VAL A 127 21.55 -4.60 10.36
C VAL A 127 20.24 -5.10 9.74
N VAL A 128 20.29 -5.85 8.63
CA VAL A 128 19.09 -6.43 8.01
C VAL A 128 18.33 -7.32 8.99
N LYS A 129 19.03 -8.14 9.78
CA LYS A 129 18.39 -8.98 10.82
C LYS A 129 17.70 -8.17 11.90
N ILE A 130 18.35 -7.11 12.40
CA ILE A 130 17.77 -6.21 13.41
C ILE A 130 16.52 -5.51 12.86
N VAL A 131 16.59 -4.99 11.63
CA VAL A 131 15.43 -4.36 10.97
C VAL A 131 14.32 -5.37 10.70
N THR A 132 14.67 -6.62 10.35
CA THR A 132 13.69 -7.69 10.19
C THR A 132 12.96 -7.97 11.49
N LEU A 133 13.69 -8.09 12.60
CA LEU A 133 13.08 -8.25 13.93
C LEU A 133 12.17 -7.06 14.26
N TYR A 134 12.61 -5.83 13.98
CA TYR A 134 11.81 -4.62 14.19
C TYR A 134 10.49 -4.65 13.42
N VAL A 135 10.49 -5.05 12.15
CA VAL A 135 9.28 -5.14 11.31
C VAL A 135 8.31 -6.22 11.82
N VAL A 136 8.83 -7.37 12.25
CA VAL A 136 7.99 -8.45 12.79
C VAL A 136 7.39 -8.05 14.14
N VAL A 137 8.19 -7.47 15.03
CA VAL A 137 7.73 -7.02 16.34
C VAL A 137 6.73 -5.88 16.21
N SER A 138 6.95 -4.93 15.30
CA SER A 138 6.02 -3.82 15.08
C SER A 138 4.65 -4.30 14.58
N PHE A 139 4.62 -5.31 13.68
CA PHE A 139 3.37 -5.95 13.26
C PHE A 139 2.60 -6.52 14.44
N LEU A 140 3.27 -7.36 15.26
CA LEU A 140 2.64 -8.02 16.40
C LEU A 140 2.12 -7.02 17.43
N ILE A 141 2.88 -5.96 17.71
CA ILE A 141 2.46 -4.89 18.63
C ILE A 141 1.20 -4.21 18.10
N ILE A 142 1.15 -3.84 16.82
CA ILE A 142 -0.03 -3.19 16.24
C ILE A 142 -1.25 -4.09 16.33
N GLU A 143 -1.13 -5.37 15.99
CA GLU A 143 -2.25 -6.32 16.06
C GLU A 143 -2.76 -6.53 17.49
N ILE A 144 -1.85 -6.70 18.46
CA ILE A 144 -2.22 -6.87 19.87
C ILE A 144 -2.95 -5.62 20.37
N LEU A 145 -2.46 -4.43 20.04
CA LEU A 145 -3.09 -3.18 20.46
C LEU A 145 -4.45 -2.98 19.79
N PHE A 146 -4.56 -3.33 18.51
CA PHE A 146 -5.79 -3.20 17.71
C PHE A 146 -6.90 -4.14 18.17
N LEU A 147 -6.57 -5.42 18.39
CA LEU A 147 -7.56 -6.43 18.75
C LEU A 147 -7.82 -6.51 20.26
N GLY A 148 -6.84 -6.14 21.08
CA GLY A 148 -6.87 -6.41 22.52
C GLY A 148 -6.91 -5.19 23.45
N VAL A 149 -6.50 -4.00 23.00
CA VAL A 149 -6.25 -2.88 23.92
C VAL A 149 -7.07 -1.64 23.63
N TRP A 150 -7.10 -1.15 22.39
CA TRP A 150 -7.68 0.18 22.11
C TRP A 150 -9.20 0.23 22.20
N CYS A 151 -9.89 -0.88 21.95
CA CYS A 151 -11.35 -0.93 22.02
C CYS A 151 -11.77 -2.29 22.56
N GLN A 152 -12.38 -2.29 23.76
CA GLN A 152 -12.89 -3.49 24.40
C GLN A 152 -14.31 -3.18 24.93
N PRO A 153 -15.33 -3.99 24.55
CA PRO A 153 -15.27 -5.17 23.69
C PRO A 153 -15.09 -4.82 22.20
N ILE A 154 -14.52 -5.74 21.40
CA ILE A 154 -14.30 -5.55 19.94
C ILE A 154 -15.61 -5.21 19.21
N SER A 155 -16.77 -5.62 19.72
CA SER A 155 -18.08 -5.27 19.15
C SER A 155 -18.33 -3.77 19.06
N GLU A 156 -17.68 -2.95 19.89
CA GLU A 156 -17.80 -1.48 19.86
C GLU A 156 -17.20 -0.88 18.59
N TYR A 157 -16.22 -1.52 17.94
CA TYR A 157 -15.77 -1.09 16.61
C TYR A 157 -16.89 -1.13 15.57
N PHE A 158 -17.85 -2.03 15.74
CA PHE A 158 -18.95 -2.19 14.80
C PHE A 158 -20.17 -1.35 15.17
N ASN A 159 -20.17 -0.72 16.34
CA ASN A 159 -21.28 0.07 16.86
C ASN A 159 -21.25 1.49 16.27
N PRO A 160 -22.20 1.88 15.41
CA PRO A 160 -22.23 3.22 14.81
C PRO A 160 -22.54 4.33 15.82
N PHE A 161 -23.05 3.99 17.00
CA PHE A 161 -23.41 4.93 18.07
C PHE A 161 -22.50 4.81 19.30
N THR A 162 -21.28 4.31 19.11
CA THR A 162 -20.33 4.18 20.22
C THR A 162 -19.98 5.57 20.80
N TYR A 163 -20.00 5.67 22.13
CA TYR A 163 -19.58 6.88 22.85
C TYR A 163 -18.07 6.95 23.03
N GLU A 164 -17.37 5.83 22.81
CA GLU A 164 -15.92 5.76 22.94
C GLU A 164 -15.26 6.30 21.67
N TYR A 165 -14.66 7.49 21.79
CA TYR A 165 -14.05 8.18 20.66
C TYR A 165 -12.98 7.33 19.97
N GLN A 166 -12.20 6.56 20.74
CA GLN A 166 -11.15 5.69 20.19
C GLN A 166 -11.70 4.54 19.34
N CYS A 167 -12.87 3.97 19.72
CA CYS A 167 -13.51 2.87 18.99
C CYS A 167 -14.09 3.35 17.64
N GLY A 168 -14.65 4.57 17.61
CA GLY A 168 -15.22 5.12 16.37
C GLY A 168 -14.19 5.74 15.42
N SER A 169 -13.17 6.42 15.96
CA SER A 169 -12.20 7.20 15.16
C SER A 169 -10.93 6.44 14.77
N TYR A 170 -10.63 5.33 15.44
CA TYR A 170 -9.37 4.59 15.27
C TYR A 170 -8.10 5.41 15.55
N LEU A 171 -8.19 6.54 16.25
CA LEU A 171 -7.10 7.52 16.33
C LEU A 171 -5.76 6.92 16.82
N ASN A 172 -5.75 6.24 17.98
CA ASN A 172 -4.51 5.64 18.49
C ASN A 172 -3.94 4.57 17.54
N HIS A 173 -4.81 3.81 16.86
CA HIS A 173 -4.39 2.82 15.87
C HIS A 173 -3.70 3.50 14.68
N LEU A 174 -4.31 4.57 14.16
CA LEU A 174 -3.76 5.32 13.04
C LEU A 174 -2.41 5.95 13.39
N ILE A 175 -2.27 6.52 14.59
CA ILE A 175 -1.01 7.11 15.08
C ILE A 175 0.08 6.04 15.19
N THR A 176 -0.18 4.95 15.92
CA THR A 176 0.82 3.90 16.14
C THR A 176 1.25 3.23 14.83
N THR A 177 0.28 2.90 13.96
CA THR A 177 0.56 2.32 12.64
C THR A 177 1.37 3.29 11.77
N THR A 178 1.05 4.59 11.79
CA THR A 178 1.79 5.60 11.02
C THR A 178 3.25 5.69 11.46
N ILE A 179 3.49 5.82 12.77
CA ILE A 179 4.85 5.95 13.32
C ILE A 179 5.69 4.72 12.95
N LEU A 180 5.16 3.52 13.19
CA LEU A 180 5.87 2.27 12.95
C LEU A 180 6.05 1.98 11.45
N ASN A 181 5.10 2.40 10.60
CA ASN A 181 5.21 2.26 9.15
C ASN A 181 6.34 3.13 8.59
N ILE A 182 6.35 4.43 8.92
CA ILE A 182 7.35 5.38 8.42
C ILE A 182 8.74 5.05 8.97
N SER A 183 8.86 4.77 10.27
CA SER A 183 10.14 4.45 10.89
C SER A 183 10.77 3.19 10.27
N SER A 184 9.98 2.14 10.02
CA SER A 184 10.48 0.92 9.39
C SER A 184 10.91 1.17 7.95
N ASP A 185 10.20 2.00 7.19
CA ASP A 185 10.61 2.34 5.82
C ASP A 185 11.92 3.14 5.78
N LEU A 186 12.11 4.09 6.70
CA LEU A 186 13.36 4.83 6.84
C LEU A 186 14.54 3.90 7.17
N LEU A 187 14.34 2.96 8.10
CA LEU A 187 15.35 1.95 8.44
C LEU A 187 15.67 1.06 7.23
N MET A 188 14.65 0.63 6.48
CA MET A 188 14.82 -0.19 5.28
C MET A 188 15.54 0.55 4.15
N LEU A 189 15.27 1.85 3.95
CA LEU A 189 16.02 2.70 3.03
C LEU A 189 17.48 2.86 3.49
N GLY A 190 17.74 2.89 4.80
CA GLY A 190 19.08 2.98 5.34
C GLY A 190 19.98 1.78 5.01
N ILE A 191 19.42 0.59 4.72
CA ILE A 191 20.19 -0.63 4.45
C ILE A 191 21.08 -0.52 3.19
N PRO A 192 20.56 -0.18 1.99
CA PRO A 192 21.38 -0.11 0.78
C PRO A 192 22.30 1.12 0.73
N LEU A 193 22.09 2.14 1.56
CA LEU A 193 22.77 3.43 1.44
C LEU A 193 24.29 3.35 1.74
N PRO A 194 24.77 2.69 2.81
CA PRO A 194 26.20 2.48 3.04
C PRO A 194 26.88 1.63 1.97
N LEU A 195 26.17 0.62 1.45
CA LEU A 195 26.68 -0.22 0.35
C LEU A 195 26.89 0.63 -0.90
N PHE A 196 25.96 1.53 -1.20
CA PHE A 196 26.07 2.44 -2.32
C PHE A 196 27.20 3.46 -2.18
N ILE A 197 27.35 4.09 -1.01
CA ILE A 197 28.39 5.10 -0.77
C ILE A 197 29.79 4.50 -0.92
N ARG A 198 29.99 3.25 -0.50
CA ARG A 198 31.28 2.55 -0.59
C ARG A 198 31.55 1.93 -1.97
N SER A 199 30.52 1.71 -2.78
CA SER A 199 30.69 0.99 -4.05
C SER A 199 31.19 1.91 -5.17
N GLN A 200 32.39 1.65 -5.68
CA GLN A 200 32.93 2.33 -6.86
C GLN A 200 32.34 1.77 -8.16
N LEU A 201 31.03 1.92 -8.33
CA LEU A 201 30.33 1.46 -9.53
C LEU A 201 30.51 2.47 -10.68
N PRO A 202 30.67 1.98 -11.94
CA PRO A 202 30.64 2.85 -13.10
C PRO A 202 29.29 3.58 -13.21
N LEU A 203 29.31 4.82 -13.71
CA LEU A 203 28.17 5.76 -13.69
C LEU A 203 26.83 5.13 -14.12
N LYS A 204 26.84 4.26 -15.14
CA LYS A 204 25.65 3.55 -15.65
C LYS A 204 24.99 2.64 -14.61
N LYS A 205 25.77 1.95 -13.78
CA LYS A 205 25.26 1.10 -12.68
C LYS A 205 24.85 1.95 -11.49
N LYS A 206 25.55 3.07 -11.25
CA LYS A 206 25.24 4.04 -10.19
C LYS A 206 23.84 4.66 -10.38
N ILE A 207 23.50 5.02 -11.62
CA ILE A 207 22.17 5.57 -11.98
C ILE A 207 21.06 4.55 -11.71
N ALA A 208 21.25 3.28 -12.07
CA ALA A 208 20.24 2.23 -11.84
C ALA A 208 19.96 2.01 -10.34
N VAL A 209 21.00 2.05 -9.50
CA VAL A 209 20.84 1.93 -8.04
C VAL A 209 20.18 3.16 -7.44
N CYS A 210 20.54 4.37 -7.88
CA CYS A 210 19.84 5.59 -7.49
C CYS A 210 18.34 5.52 -7.84
N ALA A 211 17.98 5.03 -9.03
CA ALA A 211 16.60 4.88 -9.42
C ALA A 211 15.82 3.95 -8.47
N VAL A 212 16.41 2.83 -8.05
CA VAL A 212 15.79 1.92 -7.07
C VAL A 212 15.62 2.58 -5.69
N PHE A 213 16.59 3.38 -5.25
CA PHE A 213 16.50 4.12 -3.99
C PHE A 213 15.38 5.18 -4.02
N SER A 214 15.26 5.92 -5.14
CA SER A 214 14.20 6.90 -5.35
C SER A 214 12.81 6.28 -5.30
N LEU A 215 12.63 5.04 -5.78
CA LEU A 215 11.36 4.32 -5.70
C LEU A 215 10.91 4.10 -4.24
N GLY A 216 11.83 3.78 -3.33
CA GLY A 216 11.50 3.65 -1.91
C GLY A 216 11.14 5.00 -1.25
N GLY A 217 11.76 6.11 -1.70
CA GLY A 217 11.36 7.46 -1.30
C GLY A 217 9.93 7.82 -1.72
N ILE A 218 9.50 7.37 -2.90
CA ILE A 218 8.11 7.55 -3.37
C ILE A 218 7.12 6.82 -2.47
N VAL A 219 7.44 5.59 -2.01
CA VAL A 219 6.58 4.85 -1.06
C VAL A 219 6.39 5.65 0.23
N ILE A 220 7.46 6.21 0.79
CA ILE A 220 7.39 7.04 2.01
C ILE A 220 6.56 8.30 1.78
N LEU A 221 6.71 8.96 0.63
CA LEU A 221 5.90 10.11 0.27
C LEU A 221 4.42 9.75 0.22
N MET A 222 4.07 8.64 -0.43
CA MET A 222 2.68 8.18 -0.54
C MET A 222 2.10 7.82 0.83
N ALA A 223 2.87 7.13 1.68
CA ALA A 223 2.47 6.82 3.05
C ALA A 223 2.23 8.12 3.84
N THR A 224 3.15 9.09 3.75
CA THR A 224 3.03 10.38 4.46
C THR A 224 1.78 11.14 4.01
N LEU A 225 1.51 11.20 2.71
CA LEU A 225 0.32 11.86 2.17
C LEU A 225 -0.96 11.15 2.60
N ASN A 226 -1.02 9.82 2.53
CA ASN A 226 -2.17 9.05 2.98
C ASN A 226 -2.50 9.35 4.45
N LYS A 227 -1.47 9.39 5.31
CA LYS A 227 -1.66 9.67 6.73
C LYS A 227 -2.07 11.12 6.98
N TYR A 228 -1.48 12.09 6.27
CA TYR A 228 -1.89 13.49 6.33
C TYR A 228 -3.39 13.68 6.04
N TYR A 229 -3.90 13.06 4.97
CA TYR A 229 -5.32 13.15 4.63
C TYR A 229 -6.23 12.38 5.60
N ASN A 230 -5.78 11.23 6.12
CA ASN A 230 -6.50 10.52 7.19
C ASN A 230 -6.65 11.36 8.47
N PHE A 231 -5.62 12.12 8.85
CA PHE A 231 -5.63 12.93 10.06
C PHE A 231 -6.37 14.28 9.93
N ILE A 232 -6.56 14.78 8.71
CA ILE A 232 -7.28 16.05 8.49
C ILE A 232 -8.77 15.81 8.25
N GLU A 233 -9.12 14.71 7.60
CA GLU A 233 -10.51 14.36 7.32
C GLU A 233 -10.93 13.10 8.09
N LEU A 234 -10.75 13.07 9.43
CA LEU A 234 -11.20 11.93 10.24
C LEU A 234 -12.69 11.64 9.98
N GLY A 235 -12.98 10.39 9.62
CA GLY A 235 -14.34 9.95 9.29
C GLY A 235 -14.81 10.20 7.86
N SER A 236 -14.04 10.93 7.03
CA SER A 236 -14.34 11.11 5.60
C SER A 236 -13.93 9.87 4.80
N PRO A 237 -14.81 9.26 3.98
CA PRO A 237 -14.43 8.09 3.20
C PRO A 237 -13.39 8.38 2.11
N ARG A 238 -13.00 9.65 1.88
CA ARG A 238 -11.99 10.03 0.88
C ARG A 238 -10.62 9.41 1.13
N PHE A 239 -10.30 9.04 2.37
CA PHE A 239 -9.04 8.36 2.69
C PHE A 239 -8.88 7.04 1.91
N LEU A 240 -9.98 6.38 1.52
CA LEU A 240 -9.96 5.10 0.80
C LEU A 240 -9.14 5.20 -0.51
N LYS A 241 -9.20 6.33 -1.22
CA LYS A 241 -8.43 6.56 -2.46
C LYS A 241 -6.92 6.55 -2.19
N TRP A 242 -6.50 7.29 -1.16
CA TRP A 242 -5.10 7.36 -0.74
C TRP A 242 -4.60 6.02 -0.22
N TYR A 243 -5.47 5.26 0.44
CA TYR A 243 -5.13 3.94 0.95
C TYR A 243 -4.89 2.93 -0.17
N ALA A 244 -5.74 2.92 -1.20
CA ALA A 244 -5.49 2.12 -2.40
C ALA A 244 -4.18 2.51 -3.09
N ALA A 245 -3.88 3.80 -3.20
CA ALA A 245 -2.67 4.29 -3.83
C ALA A 245 -1.40 3.90 -3.05
N GLU A 246 -1.39 4.03 -1.73
CA GLU A 246 -0.26 3.65 -0.86
C GLU A 246 0.05 2.16 -1.03
N VAL A 247 -0.94 1.29 -0.81
CA VAL A 247 -0.76 -0.17 -0.85
C VAL A 247 -0.33 -0.62 -2.23
N SER A 248 -0.95 -0.09 -3.29
CA SER A 248 -0.61 -0.44 -4.67
C SER A 248 0.82 -0.02 -5.00
N THR A 249 1.23 1.18 -4.60
CA THR A 249 2.60 1.68 -4.82
C THR A 249 3.63 0.81 -4.11
N ALA A 250 3.36 0.41 -2.86
CA ALA A 250 4.23 -0.51 -2.13
C ALA A 250 4.39 -1.84 -2.86
N VAL A 251 3.29 -2.43 -3.36
CA VAL A 251 3.31 -3.67 -4.16
C VAL A 251 4.14 -3.47 -5.44
N TYR A 252 3.98 -2.36 -6.14
CA TYR A 252 4.72 -2.11 -7.38
C TYR A 252 6.22 -2.01 -7.11
N VAL A 253 6.61 -1.15 -6.18
CA VAL A 253 8.01 -0.88 -5.84
C VAL A 253 8.72 -2.14 -5.34
N ALA A 254 8.04 -2.98 -4.55
CA ALA A 254 8.60 -4.24 -4.07
C ALA A 254 8.94 -5.24 -5.18
N ASN A 255 8.28 -5.13 -6.33
CA ASN A 255 8.49 -6.02 -7.47
C ASN A 255 9.43 -5.44 -8.54
N MET A 256 9.69 -4.13 -8.53
CA MET A 256 10.56 -3.47 -9.52
C MET A 256 12.00 -4.02 -9.57
N PRO A 257 12.72 -4.26 -8.44
CA PRO A 257 14.09 -4.76 -8.48
C PRO A 257 14.21 -6.13 -9.17
N LEU A 258 13.19 -6.97 -9.02
CA LEU A 258 13.17 -8.32 -9.57
C LEU A 258 12.71 -8.37 -11.04
N LEU A 259 11.93 -7.39 -11.48
CA LEU A 259 11.53 -7.25 -12.88
C LEU A 259 12.62 -6.59 -13.74
N TRP A 260 13.54 -5.83 -13.14
CA TRP A 260 14.61 -5.11 -13.87
C TRP A 260 15.49 -6.00 -14.77
N PRO A 261 15.98 -7.19 -14.35
CA PRO A 261 16.78 -8.05 -15.22
C PRO A 261 16.01 -8.56 -16.44
N LEU A 262 14.71 -8.82 -16.28
CA LEU A 262 13.82 -9.31 -17.34
C LEU A 262 13.47 -8.21 -18.33
N LEU A 263 13.21 -7.01 -17.80
CA LEU A 263 13.07 -5.80 -18.59
C LEU A 263 14.32 -5.63 -19.45
N ARG A 264 15.52 -5.70 -18.85
CA ARG A 264 16.77 -5.60 -19.60
C ARG A 264 16.90 -6.68 -20.68
N GLN A 265 16.53 -7.93 -20.41
CA GLN A 265 16.63 -9.03 -21.37
C GLN A 265 15.63 -8.91 -22.53
N THR A 266 14.39 -8.48 -22.24
CA THR A 266 13.36 -8.22 -23.26
C THR A 266 13.68 -6.98 -24.09
N PHE A 267 14.21 -5.92 -23.48
CA PHE A 267 14.69 -4.71 -24.16
C PHE A 267 15.94 -4.96 -25.02
N ASN A 268 16.82 -5.90 -24.65
CA ASN A 268 18.00 -6.25 -25.46
C ASN A 268 17.69 -7.22 -26.61
N CYS A 269 16.53 -7.88 -26.60
CA CYS A 269 16.07 -8.78 -27.68
C CYS A 269 15.10 -8.11 -28.68
N ARG A 270 14.59 -6.90 -28.42
CA ARG A 270 13.69 -6.20 -29.35
C ARG A 270 13.97 -4.70 -29.40
N THR A 271 14.74 -4.31 -30.41
CA THR A 271 14.96 -2.92 -30.86
C THR A 271 13.70 -2.23 -31.42
N ALA A 272 12.47 -2.73 -31.16
CA ALA A 272 11.25 -2.28 -31.84
C ALA A 272 10.08 -1.87 -30.93
N THR A 273 10.20 -1.89 -29.60
CA THR A 273 9.08 -1.46 -28.71
C THR A 273 9.59 -0.62 -27.55
N ARG A 274 10.41 0.38 -27.88
CA ARG A 274 11.14 1.22 -26.92
C ARG A 274 10.24 2.20 -26.14
N THR A 275 9.00 2.40 -26.57
CA THR A 275 8.14 3.45 -26.02
C THR A 275 7.07 2.92 -25.06
N GLY A 276 6.58 1.69 -25.22
CA GLY A 276 5.36 1.25 -24.53
C GLY A 276 5.49 1.07 -23.01
N VAL A 277 6.52 0.37 -22.52
CA VAL A 277 6.54 -0.06 -21.10
C VAL A 277 7.14 0.99 -20.17
N ILE A 278 8.14 1.75 -20.62
CA ILE A 278 8.64 2.92 -19.86
C ILE A 278 7.62 4.03 -19.94
N ALA A 279 6.99 4.30 -21.09
CA ALA A 279 5.86 5.23 -21.12
C ALA A 279 4.68 4.68 -20.31
N LEU A 280 4.47 3.37 -20.14
CA LEU A 280 3.43 2.84 -19.27
C LEU A 280 3.79 3.05 -17.80
N ALA A 281 5.02 2.77 -17.35
CA ALA A 281 5.43 3.01 -15.97
C ALA A 281 5.47 4.52 -15.63
N PHE A 282 5.97 5.35 -16.55
CA PHE A 282 5.96 6.80 -16.44
C PHE A 282 4.55 7.38 -16.62
N ALA A 283 3.67 6.80 -17.45
CA ALA A 283 2.27 7.22 -17.59
C ALA A 283 1.37 6.68 -16.48
N ILE A 284 1.72 5.58 -15.80
CA ILE A 284 1.07 5.11 -14.57
C ILE A 284 1.46 6.05 -13.43
N SER A 285 2.75 6.41 -13.32
CA SER A 285 3.21 7.44 -12.38
C SER A 285 2.66 8.83 -12.71
N SER A 286 2.56 9.19 -14.00
CA SER A 286 2.00 10.46 -14.47
C SER A 286 0.49 10.48 -14.26
N LYS A 287 -0.27 9.45 -14.62
CA LYS A 287 -1.72 9.41 -14.36
C LYS A 287 -2.06 9.41 -12.88
N ALA A 288 -1.24 8.77 -12.04
CA ALA A 288 -1.36 8.90 -10.58
C ALA A 288 -1.09 10.36 -10.13
N SER A 289 -0.13 11.04 -10.76
CA SER A 289 0.18 12.46 -10.54
C SER A 289 -0.80 13.46 -11.20
N ASP A 290 -1.48 13.08 -12.29
CA ASP A 290 -2.40 13.90 -13.08
C ASP A 290 -3.82 13.81 -12.49
N GLY A 291 -4.20 12.62 -12.00
CA GLY A 291 -5.36 12.47 -11.12
C GLY A 291 -5.20 13.28 -9.83
N PHE A 292 -3.98 13.32 -9.28
CA PHE A 292 -3.59 14.17 -8.15
C PHE A 292 -3.68 15.68 -8.49
N GLY A 293 -3.22 16.08 -9.68
CA GLY A 293 -3.33 17.46 -10.18
C GLY A 293 -4.77 17.92 -10.41
N GLN A 294 -5.63 17.06 -10.97
CA GLN A 294 -7.05 17.38 -11.15
C GLN A 294 -7.79 17.50 -9.81
N LEU A 295 -7.49 16.64 -8.83
CA LEU A 295 -8.10 16.68 -7.50
C LEU A 295 -7.68 17.95 -6.73
N TYR A 296 -6.40 18.31 -6.78
CA TYR A 296 -5.85 19.54 -6.20
C TYR A 296 -6.47 20.80 -6.84
N THR A 297 -6.65 20.79 -8.16
CA THR A 297 -7.29 21.90 -8.89
C THR A 297 -8.78 22.01 -8.57
N SER A 298 -9.49 20.90 -8.37
CA SER A 298 -10.89 20.89 -7.92
C SER A 298 -11.07 21.31 -6.46
N LEU A 299 -10.09 21.07 -5.58
CA LEU A 299 -10.08 21.56 -4.20
C LEU A 299 -9.78 23.06 -4.12
N LEU A 300 -8.90 23.59 -4.97
CA LEU A 300 -8.64 25.03 -5.08
C LEU A 300 -9.81 25.81 -5.70
N THR A 301 -10.57 25.20 -6.61
CA THR A 301 -11.72 25.85 -7.26
C THR A 301 -13.05 25.64 -6.51
N GLY A 302 -13.17 24.59 -5.70
CA GLY A 302 -14.34 24.34 -4.85
C GLY A 302 -14.39 25.20 -3.58
N GLY A 303 -13.28 25.81 -3.16
CA GLY A 303 -13.20 26.68 -1.99
C GLY A 303 -13.70 28.13 -2.18
N GLN A 304 -14.19 28.51 -3.37
CA GLN A 304 -14.64 29.89 -3.66
C GLN A 304 -16.13 30.05 -4.03
N ARG A 305 -16.99 29.04 -3.83
CA ARG A 305 -18.46 29.22 -3.93
C ARG A 305 -19.14 28.81 -2.64
N GLY A 306 -19.13 29.73 -1.67
CA GLY A 306 -19.85 29.55 -0.42
C GLY A 306 -19.93 30.81 0.46
N HIS A 307 -19.84 32.01 -0.11
CA HIS A 307 -20.13 33.26 0.58
C HIS A 307 -20.53 34.34 -0.44
N ILE A 308 -21.80 34.33 -0.85
CA ILE A 308 -22.64 35.52 -1.04
C ILE A 308 -24.06 35.10 -0.63
#